data_AF-R2XWI0-F1
#
_entry.id   AF-R2XWI0-F1
#
_cell.length_a   1.000
_cell.length_b   1.000
_cell.length_c   1.000
_cell.angle_alpha   90.00
_cell.angle_beta   90.00
_cell.angle_gamma   90.00
#
_symmetry.space_group_name_H-M   'P 1'
#
loop_
_entity.id
_entity.type
_entity.pdbx_description
1 polymer ?
#
loop_
_entity_poly.entity_id
_entity_poly.type
_entity_poly.pdbx_seq_one_letter_code
_entity_poly.pdbx_strand_id
1 'polypeptide(L)'
;MSQINNNFFLDDYKLFVADNFPNSSIIKEFNNPTFFETYKLIQKIIFHTDLCIDVAQTQGDQNFLKEIRNSYFELLYILPLHDDFISSSVFRGLAESVIRFIVYHEKKDTLEYSSVKGFSYTTLKEYYTDPENVNLYKIQTDIQVYFNLFKVKSQIIHDPLANIGSFFYLNNFIESNSHQYFRDLSKQLKLLWKFHRKTMGPLIGINYNQISLGNKSKIQRLFTPSEIDDIYIT
;
A
#
# COMPACT_ATOMS: atom_id res chain seq x y z
N MET A 1 27.83 -19.76 -7.91
CA MET A 1 26.58 -19.22 -7.35
C MET A 1 26.61 -17.71 -7.54
N SER A 2 26.04 -17.20 -8.64
CA SER A 2 25.95 -15.75 -8.85
C SER A 2 24.95 -15.18 -7.87
N GLN A 3 25.36 -14.19 -7.08
CA GLN A 3 24.43 -13.34 -6.34
C GLN A 3 23.42 -12.77 -7.34
N ILE A 4 22.17 -13.23 -7.26
CA ILE A 4 21.08 -12.67 -8.06
C ILE A 4 20.96 -11.22 -7.62
N ASN A 5 21.25 -10.31 -8.54
CA ASN A 5 21.35 -8.88 -8.28
C ASN A 5 19.93 -8.34 -7.96
N ASN A 6 19.61 -8.24 -6.67
CA ASN A 6 18.30 -7.83 -6.15
C ASN A 6 17.96 -6.33 -6.40
N ASN A 7 18.81 -5.61 -7.13
CA ASN A 7 18.67 -4.18 -7.44
C ASN A 7 17.89 -3.89 -8.73
N PHE A 8 17.33 -4.91 -9.39
CA PHE A 8 16.87 -4.88 -10.79
C PHE A 8 15.75 -3.88 -11.16
N PHE A 9 15.26 -3.05 -10.23
CA PHE A 9 14.36 -1.94 -10.51
C PHE A 9 14.73 -0.64 -9.77
N LEU A 10 15.65 -0.75 -8.80
CA LEU A 10 16.07 0.40 -8.00
C LEU A 10 16.87 1.38 -8.86
N ASP A 11 17.76 0.88 -9.71
CA ASP A 11 18.61 1.74 -10.54
C ASP A 11 17.77 2.51 -11.56
N ASP A 12 16.78 1.88 -12.20
CA ASP A 12 15.82 2.55 -13.08
C ASP A 12 14.99 3.60 -12.33
N TYR A 13 14.56 3.30 -11.10
CA TYR A 13 13.85 4.27 -10.29
C TYR A 13 14.75 5.45 -9.86
N LYS A 14 16.02 5.20 -9.52
CA LYS A 14 17.00 6.26 -9.23
C LYS A 14 17.21 7.17 -10.44
N LEU A 15 17.30 6.60 -11.64
CA LEU A 15 17.38 7.35 -12.89
C LEU A 15 16.13 8.21 -13.09
N PHE A 16 14.93 7.63 -12.97
CA PHE A 16 13.67 8.37 -13.03
C PHE A 16 13.65 9.57 -12.07
N VAL A 17 14.09 9.37 -10.82
CA VAL A 17 14.15 10.43 -9.82
C VAL A 17 15.17 11.51 -10.19
N ALA A 18 16.37 11.12 -10.62
CA ALA A 18 17.41 12.06 -11.03
C ALA A 18 16.97 12.92 -12.24
N ASP A 19 16.27 12.31 -13.19
CA ASP A 19 15.83 12.99 -14.42
C ASP A 19 14.63 13.92 -14.19
N ASN A 20 13.66 13.51 -13.36
CA ASN A 20 12.39 14.24 -13.18
C ASN A 20 12.36 15.12 -11.92
N PHE A 21 13.19 14.80 -10.91
CA PHE A 21 13.29 15.53 -9.64
C PHE A 21 14.76 15.83 -9.29
N PRO A 22 15.52 16.51 -10.17
CA PRO A 22 16.98 16.69 -10.01
C PRO A 22 17.39 17.45 -8.74
N ASN A 23 16.47 18.24 -8.17
CA ASN A 23 16.68 18.99 -6.93
C ASN A 23 16.20 18.26 -5.67
N SER A 24 15.71 17.03 -5.80
CA SER A 24 15.20 16.29 -4.65
C SER A 24 16.32 15.98 -3.66
N SER A 25 16.05 16.20 -2.37
CA SER A 25 16.93 15.82 -1.27
C SER A 25 17.16 14.30 -1.21
N ILE A 26 16.26 13.50 -1.79
CA ILE A 26 16.34 12.03 -1.78
C ILE A 26 17.52 11.47 -2.56
N ILE A 27 18.07 12.23 -3.52
CA ILE A 27 19.19 11.76 -4.35
C ILE A 27 20.40 11.43 -3.45
N LYS A 28 20.58 12.18 -2.35
CA LYS A 28 21.61 11.93 -1.34
C LYS A 28 21.34 10.66 -0.52
N GLU A 29 20.09 10.23 -0.46
CA GLU A 29 19.61 9.05 0.28
C GLU A 29 19.58 7.76 -0.55
N PHE A 30 20.01 7.78 -1.82
CA PHE A 30 20.00 6.59 -2.69
C PHE A 30 20.82 5.40 -2.17
N ASN A 31 21.78 5.65 -1.28
CA ASN A 31 22.59 4.63 -0.62
C ASN A 31 22.06 4.29 0.79
N ASN A 32 21.00 4.95 1.25
CA ASN A 32 20.38 4.68 2.55
C ASN A 32 19.60 3.35 2.48
N PRO A 33 19.91 2.37 3.35
CA PRO A 33 19.18 1.09 3.39
C PRO A 33 17.67 1.24 3.62
N THR A 34 17.26 2.27 4.36
CA THR A 34 15.85 2.56 4.67
C THR A 34 15.08 3.02 3.44
N PHE A 35 15.71 3.82 2.57
CA PHE A 35 15.13 4.21 1.28
C PHE A 35 14.93 2.97 0.40
N PHE A 36 15.96 2.13 0.28
CA PHE A 36 15.87 0.89 -0.49
C PHE A 36 14.77 -0.03 0.03
N GLU A 37 14.68 -0.21 1.35
CA GLU A 37 13.63 -1.02 1.98
C GLU A 37 12.24 -0.46 1.69
N THR A 38 12.05 0.86 1.81
CA THR A 38 10.79 1.55 1.50
C THR A 38 10.36 1.28 0.06
N TYR A 39 11.25 1.53 -0.89
CA TYR A 39 11.00 1.28 -2.31
C TYR A 39 10.65 -0.19 -2.56
N LYS A 40 11.42 -1.12 -1.99
CA LYS A 40 11.18 -2.57 -2.13
C LYS A 40 9.82 -2.98 -1.59
N LEU A 41 9.40 -2.44 -0.44
CA LEU A 41 8.08 -2.75 0.14
C LEU A 41 6.95 -2.27 -0.77
N ILE A 42 7.05 -1.07 -1.35
CA ILE A 42 6.03 -0.58 -2.29
C ILE A 42 5.97 -1.47 -3.53
N GLN A 43 7.11 -1.81 -4.12
CA GLN A 43 7.18 -2.73 -5.27
C GLN A 43 6.59 -4.10 -4.96
N LYS A 44 6.87 -4.66 -3.78
CA LYS A 44 6.26 -5.92 -3.33
C LYS A 44 4.74 -5.84 -3.30
N ILE A 45 4.20 -4.76 -2.75
CA ILE A 45 2.76 -4.58 -2.62
C ILE A 45 2.11 -4.38 -4.00
N ILE A 46 2.72 -3.57 -4.88
CA ILE A 46 2.25 -3.38 -6.27
C ILE A 46 2.18 -4.73 -6.98
N PHE A 47 3.28 -5.48 -6.97
CA PHE A 47 3.34 -6.78 -7.64
C PHE A 47 2.36 -7.79 -7.04
N HIS A 48 2.21 -7.83 -5.72
CA HIS A 48 1.19 -8.66 -5.07
C HIS A 48 -0.22 -8.26 -5.52
N THR A 49 -0.51 -6.96 -5.60
CA THR A 49 -1.81 -6.46 -6.05
C THR A 49 -2.06 -6.81 -7.52
N ASP A 50 -1.04 -6.80 -8.38
CA ASP A 50 -1.16 -7.30 -9.76
C ASP A 50 -1.55 -8.78 -9.81
N LEU A 51 -0.92 -9.63 -8.98
CA LEU A 51 -1.31 -11.04 -8.87
C LEU A 51 -2.76 -11.19 -8.38
N CYS A 52 -3.20 -10.36 -7.44
CA CYS A 52 -4.59 -10.32 -6.99
C CYS A 52 -5.54 -9.96 -8.14
N ILE A 53 -5.18 -9.01 -9.00
CA ILE A 53 -5.99 -8.59 -10.16
C ILE A 53 -6.13 -9.74 -11.15
N ASP A 54 -5.03 -10.46 -11.41
CA ASP A 54 -5.01 -11.58 -12.38
C ASP A 54 -5.97 -12.72 -11.99
N VAL A 55 -6.21 -12.92 -10.68
CA VAL A 55 -7.10 -13.97 -10.18
C VAL A 55 -8.48 -13.47 -9.73
N ALA A 56 -8.70 -12.15 -9.75
CA ALA A 56 -9.95 -11.55 -9.31
C ALA A 56 -11.13 -11.98 -10.19
N GLN A 57 -12.18 -12.50 -9.54
CA GLN A 57 -13.31 -13.14 -10.20
C GLN A 57 -14.30 -12.16 -10.84
N THR A 58 -14.37 -10.92 -10.31
CA THR A 58 -15.36 -9.93 -10.73
C THR A 58 -14.70 -8.65 -11.23
N GLN A 59 -15.40 -7.93 -12.11
CA GLN A 59 -14.94 -6.62 -12.56
C GLN A 59 -14.84 -5.61 -11.40
N GLY A 60 -15.73 -5.71 -10.39
CA GLY A 60 -15.70 -4.86 -9.21
C GLY A 60 -14.44 -5.08 -8.36
N ASP A 61 -14.05 -6.34 -8.13
CA ASP A 61 -12.81 -6.70 -7.44
C ASP A 61 -11.62 -6.08 -8.19
N GLN A 62 -11.54 -6.32 -9.49
CA GLN A 62 -10.46 -5.77 -10.33
C GLN A 62 -10.39 -4.25 -10.28
N ASN A 63 -11.54 -3.56 -10.25
CA ASN A 63 -11.56 -2.10 -10.21
C ASN A 63 -11.00 -1.57 -8.88
N PHE A 64 -11.43 -2.12 -7.74
CA PHE A 64 -10.87 -1.72 -6.45
C PHE A 64 -9.37 -2.07 -6.34
N LEU A 65 -8.97 -3.25 -6.81
CA LEU A 65 -7.55 -3.64 -6.80
C LEU A 65 -6.69 -2.73 -7.68
N LYS A 66 -7.21 -2.27 -8.83
CA LYS A 66 -6.54 -1.26 -9.67
C LYS A 66 -6.43 0.09 -8.95
N GLU A 67 -7.46 0.53 -8.24
CA GLU A 67 -7.40 1.74 -7.41
C GLU A 67 -6.30 1.62 -6.35
N ILE A 68 -6.28 0.51 -5.60
CA ILE A 68 -5.24 0.21 -4.59
C ILE A 68 -3.85 0.24 -5.21
N ARG A 69 -3.64 -0.46 -6.34
CA ARG A 69 -2.37 -0.50 -7.06
C ARG A 69 -1.92 0.88 -7.51
N ASN A 70 -2.84 1.67 -8.07
CA ASN A 70 -2.54 3.01 -8.55
C ASN A 70 -2.12 3.94 -7.41
N SER A 71 -2.73 3.84 -6.23
CA SER A 71 -2.27 4.59 -5.04
C SER A 71 -0.83 4.23 -4.64
N TYR A 72 -0.40 2.98 -4.79
CA TYR A 72 1.01 2.64 -4.56
C TYR A 72 1.96 3.17 -5.65
N PHE A 73 1.52 3.25 -6.91
CA PHE A 73 2.27 3.96 -7.96
C PHE A 73 2.37 5.45 -7.66
N GLU A 74 1.30 6.07 -7.18
CA GLU A 74 1.30 7.46 -6.72
C GLU A 74 2.31 7.64 -5.58
N LEU A 75 2.39 6.71 -4.62
CA LEU A 75 3.42 6.74 -3.57
C LEU A 75 4.84 6.75 -4.16
N LEU A 76 5.13 5.95 -5.19
CA LEU A 76 6.44 6.00 -5.88
C LEU A 76 6.67 7.34 -6.57
N TYR A 77 5.64 7.94 -7.17
CA TYR A 77 5.78 9.23 -7.82
C TYR A 77 6.07 10.37 -6.84
N ILE A 78 5.45 10.35 -5.65
CA ILE A 78 5.59 11.41 -4.64
C ILE A 78 6.79 11.19 -3.71
N LEU A 79 7.33 9.97 -3.64
CA LEU A 79 8.45 9.63 -2.76
C LEU A 79 9.62 10.63 -2.84
N PRO A 80 10.03 11.12 -4.04
CA PRO A 80 11.09 12.12 -4.18
C PRO A 80 10.75 13.47 -3.57
N LEU A 81 9.46 13.80 -3.48
CA LEU A 81 9.01 15.04 -2.86
C LEU A 81 9.11 14.99 -1.33
N HIS A 82 9.19 13.79 -0.75
CA HIS A 82 9.18 13.55 0.71
C HIS A 82 8.13 14.40 1.45
N ASP A 83 6.98 14.60 0.78
CA ASP A 83 5.91 15.46 1.24
C ASP A 83 4.93 14.64 2.08
N ASP A 84 4.93 14.91 3.40
CA ASP A 84 4.06 14.22 4.35
C ASP A 84 2.58 14.49 4.12
N PHE A 85 2.20 15.68 3.64
CA PHE A 85 0.81 16.02 3.39
C PHE A 85 0.27 15.23 2.19
N ILE A 86 0.98 15.24 1.07
CA ILE A 86 0.61 14.49 -0.14
C ILE A 86 0.63 12.99 0.17
N SER A 87 1.67 12.51 0.85
CA SER A 87 1.75 11.10 1.27
C SER A 87 0.57 10.70 2.15
N SER A 88 0.17 11.57 3.08
CA SER A 88 -0.99 11.34 3.94
C SER A 88 -2.30 11.29 3.15
N SER A 89 -2.47 12.15 2.14
CA SER A 89 -3.62 12.11 1.24
C SER A 89 -3.72 10.78 0.50
N VAL A 90 -2.61 10.32 -0.10
CA VAL A 90 -2.56 9.03 -0.80
C VAL A 90 -2.84 7.87 0.15
N PHE A 91 -2.23 7.85 1.33
CA PHE A 91 -2.47 6.79 2.32
C PHE A 91 -3.91 6.76 2.84
N ARG A 92 -4.57 7.91 2.98
CA ARG A 92 -5.98 7.98 3.37
C ARG A 92 -6.86 7.35 2.28
N GLY A 93 -6.67 7.73 1.02
CA GLY A 93 -7.41 7.18 -0.11
C GLY A 93 -7.16 5.68 -0.31
N LEU A 94 -5.91 5.25 -0.16
CA LEU A 94 -5.51 3.85 -0.17
C LEU A 94 -6.25 3.06 0.91
N ALA A 95 -6.28 3.56 2.15
CA ALA A 95 -6.94 2.87 3.25
C ALA A 95 -8.43 2.67 2.98
N GLU A 96 -9.09 3.71 2.49
CA GLU A 96 -10.50 3.64 2.12
C GLU A 96 -10.74 2.64 0.99
N SER A 97 -9.86 2.62 -0.02
CA SER A 97 -9.94 1.69 -1.16
C SER A 97 -9.78 0.23 -0.73
N VAL A 98 -8.84 -0.07 0.17
CA VAL A 98 -8.64 -1.43 0.71
C VAL A 98 -9.84 -1.86 1.56
N ILE A 99 -10.37 -0.99 2.42
CA ILE A 99 -11.52 -1.31 3.26
C ILE A 99 -12.75 -1.57 2.39
N ARG A 100 -13.00 -0.75 1.36
CA ARG A 100 -14.09 -0.94 0.38
C ARG A 100 -13.93 -2.22 -0.41
N PHE A 101 -12.71 -2.51 -0.88
CA PHE A 101 -12.40 -3.73 -1.62
C PHE A 101 -12.86 -4.96 -0.85
N ILE A 102 -12.48 -5.08 0.43
CA ILE A 102 -12.78 -6.25 1.24
C ILE A 102 -14.28 -6.37 1.54
N VAL A 103 -14.96 -5.25 1.84
CA VAL A 103 -16.42 -5.26 2.01
C VAL A 103 -17.10 -5.73 0.73
N TYR A 104 -16.71 -5.20 -0.42
CA TYR A 104 -17.24 -5.63 -1.71
C TYR A 104 -16.94 -7.10 -1.96
N HIS A 105 -15.71 -7.55 -1.78
CA HIS A 105 -15.28 -8.92 -2.05
C HIS A 105 -16.13 -9.94 -1.26
N GLU A 106 -16.35 -9.68 0.03
CA GLU A 106 -17.13 -10.53 0.91
C GLU A 106 -18.65 -10.46 0.69
N LYS A 107 -19.13 -9.40 0.04
CA LYS A 107 -20.56 -9.13 -0.17
C LYS A 107 -20.93 -8.96 -1.64
N LYS A 108 -20.08 -9.42 -2.56
CA LYS A 108 -20.25 -9.21 -4.01
C LYS A 108 -21.50 -9.86 -4.58
N ASP A 109 -22.07 -10.85 -3.88
CA ASP A 109 -23.33 -11.50 -4.24
C ASP A 109 -24.56 -10.65 -3.86
N THR A 110 -24.41 -9.65 -2.99
CA THR A 110 -25.52 -8.83 -2.47
C THR A 110 -25.32 -7.32 -2.65
N LEU A 111 -24.09 -6.86 -2.88
CA LEU A 111 -23.75 -5.45 -3.06
C LEU A 111 -23.12 -5.22 -4.43
N GLU A 112 -23.60 -4.18 -5.12
CA GLU A 112 -22.99 -3.70 -6.35
C GLU A 112 -21.74 -2.84 -6.08
N TYR A 113 -20.79 -2.87 -7.03
CA TYR A 113 -19.55 -2.08 -6.97
C TYR A 113 -19.82 -0.58 -6.80
N SER A 114 -20.77 -0.03 -7.56
CA SER A 114 -21.18 1.37 -7.51
C SER A 114 -21.63 1.80 -6.10
N SER A 115 -22.40 0.94 -5.43
CA SER A 115 -22.89 1.16 -4.07
C SER A 115 -21.74 1.19 -3.06
N VAL A 116 -20.88 0.17 -3.06
CA VAL A 116 -19.75 0.10 -2.10
C VAL A 116 -18.75 1.24 -2.33
N LYS A 117 -18.54 1.64 -3.59
CA LYS A 117 -17.70 2.81 -3.92
C LYS A 117 -18.22 4.11 -3.31
N GLY A 118 -19.54 4.24 -3.15
CA GLY A 118 -20.18 5.38 -2.50
C GLY A 118 -20.20 5.32 -0.97
N PHE A 119 -19.82 4.21 -0.34
CA PHE A 119 -19.90 4.08 1.12
C PHE A 119 -18.97 5.06 1.84
N SER A 120 -19.51 5.69 2.88
CA SER A 120 -18.72 6.51 3.80
C SER A 120 -17.85 5.64 4.71
N TYR A 121 -16.83 6.23 5.32
CA TYR A 121 -16.00 5.55 6.31
C TYR A 121 -16.81 4.98 7.48
N THR A 122 -17.85 5.69 7.94
CA THR A 122 -18.74 5.24 9.01
C THR A 122 -19.51 3.99 8.58
N THR A 123 -20.10 4.01 7.39
CA THR A 123 -20.80 2.86 6.80
C THR A 123 -19.87 1.66 6.68
N LEU A 124 -18.65 1.86 6.17
CA LEU A 124 -17.66 0.78 6.07
C LEU A 124 -17.35 0.18 7.44
N LYS A 125 -17.20 0.99 8.49
CA LYS A 125 -16.91 0.51 9.84
C LYS A 125 -18.03 -0.38 10.39
N GLU A 126 -19.29 -0.04 10.13
CA GLU A 126 -20.46 -0.82 10.59
C GLU A 126 -20.40 -2.27 10.09
N TYR A 127 -20.01 -2.48 8.83
CA TYR A 127 -19.86 -3.83 8.25
C TYR A 127 -18.85 -4.72 9.01
N TYR A 128 -17.79 -4.15 9.58
CA TYR A 128 -16.78 -4.92 10.33
C TYR A 128 -17.11 -5.09 11.81
N THR A 129 -18.03 -4.28 12.34
CA THR A 129 -18.46 -4.37 13.74
C THR A 129 -19.70 -5.21 13.95
N ASP A 130 -20.46 -5.46 12.88
CA ASP A 130 -21.66 -6.28 12.89
C ASP A 130 -21.29 -7.79 12.88
N PRO A 131 -21.64 -8.55 13.94
CA PRO A 131 -21.37 -9.98 14.03
C PRO A 131 -22.08 -10.82 12.95
N GLU A 132 -23.15 -10.31 12.33
CA GLU A 132 -23.83 -10.99 11.22
C GLU A 132 -22.94 -11.05 9.97
N ASN A 133 -21.98 -10.13 9.85
CA ASN A 133 -20.96 -10.15 8.79
C ASN A 133 -19.77 -11.03 9.17
N VAL A 134 -20.02 -12.31 9.41
CA VAL A 134 -19.08 -13.28 10.02
C VAL A 134 -17.65 -13.19 9.47
N ASN A 135 -17.46 -13.15 8.14
CA ASN A 135 -16.13 -13.12 7.55
C ASN A 135 -15.41 -11.77 7.79
N LEU A 136 -16.12 -10.66 7.62
CA LEU A 136 -15.59 -9.31 7.89
C LEU A 136 -15.27 -9.13 9.38
N TYR A 137 -16.13 -9.64 10.27
CA TYR A 137 -15.92 -9.62 11.71
C TYR A 137 -14.67 -10.41 12.12
N LYS A 138 -14.43 -11.59 11.51
CA LYS A 138 -13.23 -12.42 11.79
C LYS A 138 -11.92 -11.69 11.46
N ILE A 139 -11.88 -10.90 10.39
CA ILE A 139 -10.68 -10.17 9.96
C ILE A 139 -10.61 -8.74 10.53
N GLN A 140 -11.54 -8.35 11.40
CA GLN A 140 -11.63 -7.00 11.97
C GLN A 140 -10.30 -6.54 12.60
N THR A 141 -9.61 -7.43 13.31
CA THR A 141 -8.33 -7.11 13.94
C THR A 141 -7.24 -6.82 12.91
N ASP A 142 -7.20 -7.56 11.81
CA ASP A 142 -6.19 -7.39 10.76
C ASP A 142 -6.43 -6.09 9.99
N ILE A 143 -7.68 -5.79 9.62
CA ILE A 143 -8.04 -4.58 8.88
C ILE A 143 -7.89 -3.30 9.73
N GLN A 144 -7.75 -3.43 11.05
CA GLN A 144 -7.53 -2.30 11.96
C GLN A 144 -6.30 -1.46 11.58
N VAL A 145 -5.30 -2.06 10.90
CA VAL A 145 -4.16 -1.31 10.35
C VAL A 145 -4.61 -0.20 9.39
N TYR A 146 -5.60 -0.48 8.53
CA TYR A 146 -6.12 0.48 7.56
C TYR A 146 -7.12 1.45 8.19
N PHE A 147 -7.95 1.01 9.14
CA PHE A 147 -8.77 1.94 9.93
C PHE A 147 -7.91 2.96 10.69
N ASN A 148 -6.83 2.50 11.32
CA ASN A 148 -5.88 3.39 12.00
C ASN A 148 -5.17 4.31 11.00
N LEU A 149 -4.74 3.78 9.86
CA LEU A 149 -4.12 4.59 8.80
C LEU A 149 -5.07 5.69 8.34
N PHE A 150 -6.32 5.36 7.99
CA PHE A 150 -7.32 6.35 7.59
C PHE A 150 -7.52 7.43 8.65
N LYS A 151 -7.67 7.04 9.92
CA LYS A 151 -7.88 7.98 11.03
C LYS A 151 -6.70 8.95 11.18
N VAL A 152 -5.48 8.44 11.29
CA VAL A 152 -4.27 9.25 11.50
C VAL A 152 -4.06 10.19 10.32
N LYS A 153 -4.19 9.70 9.08
CA LYS A 153 -3.99 10.53 7.89
C LYS A 153 -5.10 11.55 7.67
N SER A 154 -6.34 11.22 8.05
CA SER A 154 -7.46 12.17 8.01
C SER A 154 -7.24 13.33 8.97
N GLN A 155 -6.67 13.10 10.15
CA GLN A 155 -6.33 14.17 11.10
C GLN A 155 -5.31 15.15 10.50
N ILE A 156 -4.29 14.64 9.81
CA ILE A 156 -3.27 15.47 9.14
C ILE A 156 -3.89 16.35 8.04
N ILE A 157 -4.88 15.82 7.30
CA ILE A 157 -5.49 16.53 6.16
C ILE A 157 -6.56 17.54 6.61
N HIS A 158 -7.37 17.19 7.62
CA HIS A 158 -8.51 18.01 8.08
C HIS A 158 -8.15 19.02 9.17
N ASP A 159 -6.92 18.97 9.70
CA ASP A 159 -6.38 20.00 10.57
C ASP A 159 -5.12 20.66 9.97
N PRO A 160 -5.24 21.33 8.80
CA PRO A 160 -4.11 22.06 8.24
C PRO A 160 -3.72 23.24 9.15
N LEU A 161 -4.68 23.81 9.89
CA LEU A 161 -4.51 25.06 10.65
C LEU A 161 -3.78 24.91 11.98
N ALA A 162 -3.78 23.75 12.64
CA ALA A 162 -2.94 23.53 13.83
C ALA A 162 -1.43 23.66 13.54
N ASN A 163 -1.01 23.43 12.29
CA ASN A 163 0.38 23.56 11.86
C ASN A 163 0.68 24.85 11.07
N ILE A 164 -0.34 25.53 10.52
CA ILE A 164 -0.17 26.72 9.65
C ILE A 164 -0.10 28.05 10.42
N GLY A 165 -0.17 28.05 11.76
CA GLY A 165 -0.12 29.28 12.57
C GLY A 165 1.13 30.17 12.41
N SER A 166 2.16 29.73 11.68
CA SER A 166 3.39 30.50 11.39
C SER A 166 4.20 29.88 10.24
N PHE A 167 5.16 30.61 9.65
CA PHE A 167 6.09 30.10 8.62
C PHE A 167 6.92 28.87 9.06
N PHE A 168 6.86 28.50 10.34
CA PHE A 168 7.52 27.30 10.86
C PHE A 168 7.07 26.00 10.17
N TYR A 169 5.88 25.92 9.56
CA TYR A 169 5.52 24.74 8.76
C TYR A 169 6.35 24.62 7.48
N LEU A 170 6.72 25.75 6.85
CA LEU A 170 7.63 25.77 5.70
C LEU A 170 9.06 25.41 6.15
N ASN A 171 9.48 25.85 7.33
CA ASN A 171 10.75 25.44 7.91
C ASN A 171 10.74 23.94 8.25
N ASN A 172 9.68 23.40 8.86
CA ASN A 172 9.54 21.97 9.09
C ASN A 172 9.48 21.16 7.80
N PHE A 173 8.95 21.73 6.71
CA PHE A 173 8.97 21.11 5.38
C PHE A 173 10.39 21.06 4.83
N ILE A 174 11.14 22.16 4.92
CA ILE A 174 12.55 22.27 4.51
C ILE A 174 13.48 21.44 5.43
N GLU A 175 13.14 21.34 6.71
CA GLU A 175 13.91 20.64 7.76
C GLU A 175 13.46 19.19 7.97
N SER A 176 12.41 18.74 7.27
CA SER A 176 11.96 17.36 7.34
C SER A 176 13.10 16.46 6.87
N ASN A 177 13.72 15.79 7.84
CA ASN A 177 14.86 14.94 7.56
C ASN A 177 14.34 13.78 6.72
N SER A 178 14.72 13.73 5.44
CA SER A 178 14.40 12.67 4.49
C SER A 178 14.60 11.28 5.11
N HIS A 179 15.62 11.12 5.96
CA HIS A 179 15.86 9.91 6.72
C HIS A 179 14.71 9.53 7.67
N GLN A 180 14.17 10.49 8.43
CA GLN A 180 13.06 10.25 9.35
C GLN A 180 11.77 9.94 8.57
N TYR A 181 11.52 10.66 7.48
CA TYR A 181 10.42 10.39 6.56
C TYR A 181 10.45 8.93 6.05
N PHE A 182 11.57 8.46 5.48
CA PHE A 182 11.67 7.07 5.00
C PHE A 182 11.57 6.05 6.13
N ARG A 183 12.06 6.37 7.32
CA ARG A 183 11.97 5.49 8.48
C ARG A 183 10.51 5.26 8.88
N ASP A 184 9.72 6.31 8.96
CA ASP A 184 8.31 6.22 9.35
C ASP A 184 7.44 5.63 8.24
N LEU A 185 7.78 5.94 6.99
CA LEU A 185 7.15 5.33 5.81
C LEU A 185 7.43 3.83 5.73
N SER A 186 8.68 3.39 5.91
CA SER A 186 9.06 1.97 5.95
C SER A 186 8.31 1.21 7.04
N LYS A 187 8.22 1.78 8.26
CA LYS A 187 7.43 1.17 9.36
C LYS A 187 5.97 0.98 8.97
N GLN A 188 5.33 1.99 8.38
CA GLN A 188 3.95 1.90 7.93
C GLN A 188 3.80 0.83 6.85
N LEU A 189 4.66 0.85 5.82
CA LEU A 189 4.63 -0.11 4.72
C LEU A 189 4.87 -1.56 5.17
N LYS A 190 5.68 -1.80 6.21
CA LYS A 190 5.85 -3.14 6.80
C LYS A 190 4.54 -3.70 7.36
N LEU A 191 3.75 -2.84 8.01
CA LEU A 191 2.44 -3.22 8.54
C LEU A 191 1.47 -3.51 7.39
N LEU A 192 1.44 -2.65 6.36
CA LEU A 192 0.60 -2.87 5.19
C LEU A 192 1.00 -4.14 4.44
N TRP A 193 2.30 -4.37 4.26
CA TRP A 193 2.80 -5.58 3.63
C TRP A 193 2.45 -6.84 4.43
N LYS A 194 2.52 -6.79 5.77
CA LYS A 194 2.06 -7.89 6.62
C LYS A 194 0.58 -8.21 6.38
N PHE A 195 -0.27 -7.19 6.27
CA PHE A 195 -1.69 -7.37 5.94
C PHE A 195 -1.88 -7.99 4.55
N HIS A 196 -1.19 -7.45 3.53
CA HIS A 196 -1.27 -7.96 2.16
C HIS A 196 -0.97 -9.45 2.11
N ARG A 197 0.07 -9.89 2.82
CA ARG A 197 0.46 -11.29 2.85
C ARG A 197 -0.51 -12.17 3.63
N LYS A 198 -0.85 -11.79 4.87
CA LYS A 198 -1.55 -12.69 5.80
C LYS A 198 -3.07 -12.65 5.66
N THR A 199 -3.61 -11.59 5.06
CA THR A 199 -5.05 -11.39 4.96
C THR A 199 -5.47 -11.30 3.49
N MET A 200 -4.90 -10.37 2.72
CA MET A 200 -5.38 -10.10 1.36
C MET A 200 -5.12 -11.25 0.37
N GLY A 201 -3.92 -11.83 0.37
CA GLY A 201 -3.59 -12.98 -0.49
C GLY A 201 -4.50 -14.19 -0.25
N PRO A 202 -4.63 -14.66 1.02
CA PRO A 202 -5.54 -15.74 1.37
C PRO A 202 -7.02 -15.43 1.10
N LEU A 203 -7.47 -14.20 1.37
CA LEU A 203 -8.85 -13.76 1.11
C LEU A 203 -9.23 -13.93 -0.36
N ILE A 204 -8.34 -13.52 -1.25
CA ILE A 204 -8.55 -13.60 -2.70
C ILE A 204 -8.33 -15.03 -3.23
N GLY A 205 -7.61 -15.86 -2.47
CA GLY A 205 -7.37 -17.27 -2.80
C GLY A 205 -6.28 -17.47 -3.85
N ILE A 206 -5.19 -16.68 -3.79
CA ILE A 206 -4.10 -16.83 -4.76
C ILE A 206 -3.42 -18.21 -4.59
N ASN A 207 -3.53 -19.07 -5.61
CA ASN A 207 -2.90 -20.39 -5.62
C ASN A 207 -1.56 -20.35 -6.36
N TYR A 208 -0.46 -20.70 -5.69
CA TYR A 208 0.88 -20.64 -6.28
C TYR A 208 1.03 -21.50 -7.53
N ASN A 209 0.36 -22.65 -7.58
CA ASN A 209 0.47 -23.59 -8.70
C ASN A 209 -0.12 -23.00 -9.99
N GLN A 210 -1.14 -22.15 -9.87
CA GLN A 210 -1.83 -21.51 -10.99
C GLN A 210 -1.08 -20.28 -11.54
N ILE A 211 -0.03 -19.82 -10.87
CA ILE A 211 0.78 -18.68 -11.31
C ILE A 211 1.68 -19.06 -12.49
N SER A 212 1.75 -18.18 -13.50
CA SER A 212 2.61 -18.35 -14.67
C SER A 212 4.09 -18.49 -14.29
N LEU A 213 4.87 -19.20 -15.11
CA LEU A 213 6.31 -19.39 -14.87
C LEU A 213 7.06 -18.06 -14.74
N GLY A 214 6.70 -17.07 -15.57
CA GLY A 214 7.28 -15.72 -15.53
C GLY A 214 7.03 -15.01 -14.20
N ASN A 215 5.81 -15.09 -13.67
CA ASN A 215 5.48 -14.52 -12.36
C ASN A 215 6.10 -15.31 -11.21
N LYS A 216 6.21 -16.65 -11.30
CA LYS A 216 6.94 -17.47 -10.32
C LYS A 216 8.40 -17.06 -10.17
N SER A 217 9.09 -16.78 -11.28
CA SER A 217 10.47 -16.27 -11.22
C SER A 217 10.57 -14.90 -10.53
N LYS A 218 9.60 -14.01 -10.78
CA LYS A 218 9.52 -12.71 -10.09
C LYS A 218 9.24 -12.86 -8.60
N ILE A 219 8.32 -13.74 -8.22
CA ILE A 219 7.99 -14.06 -6.82
C ILE A 219 9.25 -14.50 -6.06
N GLN A 220 9.99 -15.46 -6.60
CA GLN A 220 11.22 -15.97 -5.97
C GLN A 220 12.33 -14.91 -5.81
N ARG A 221 12.30 -13.85 -6.62
CA ARG A 221 13.24 -12.72 -6.51
C ARG A 221 12.77 -11.65 -5.52
N LEU A 222 11.46 -11.37 -5.51
CA LEU A 222 10.90 -10.28 -4.71
C LEU A 222 10.60 -10.71 -3.27
N PHE A 223 10.07 -11.91 -3.07
CA PHE A 223 9.56 -12.40 -1.79
C PHE A 223 10.50 -13.41 -1.13
N THR A 224 10.55 -13.41 0.19
CA THR A 224 11.24 -14.45 0.98
C THR A 224 10.39 -15.73 1.00
N PRO A 225 10.98 -16.90 1.27
CA PRO A 225 10.22 -18.16 1.36
C PRO A 225 9.04 -18.06 2.34
N SER A 226 9.26 -17.49 3.53
CA SER A 226 8.19 -17.26 4.51
C SER A 226 7.10 -16.29 4.04
N GLU A 227 7.41 -15.36 3.14
CA GLU A 227 6.41 -14.47 2.55
C GLU A 227 5.57 -15.21 1.53
N ILE A 228 6.15 -16.13 0.76
CA ILE A 228 5.45 -16.98 -0.19
C ILE A 228 4.47 -17.88 0.58
N ASP A 229 4.92 -18.52 1.66
CA ASP A 229 4.08 -19.40 2.48
C ASP A 229 2.90 -18.67 3.15
N ASP A 230 3.09 -17.39 3.51
CA ASP A 230 2.02 -16.55 4.07
C ASP A 230 0.96 -16.18 3.01
N ILE A 231 1.36 -15.94 1.75
CA ILE A 231 0.50 -15.40 0.69
C ILE A 231 -0.32 -16.49 0.01
N TYR A 232 0.33 -17.59 -0.36
CA TYR A 232 -0.22 -18.52 -1.34
C TYR A 232 -0.78 -19.77 -0.69
N ILE A 233 -1.96 -20.16 -1.16
CA ILE A 233 -2.49 -21.50 -0.89
C ILE A 233 -1.68 -22.47 -1.77
N THR A 234 -1.07 -23.48 -1.14
CA THR A 234 -0.33 -24.55 -1.81
C THR A 234 -1.24 -25.59 -2.45
#